data_AF-A0A517ZBB5-F1
#
_entry.id   AF-A0A517ZBB5-F1
#
_cell.length_a   1.000
_cell.length_b   1.000
_cell.length_c   1.000
_cell.angle_alpha   90.00
_cell.angle_beta   90.00
_cell.angle_gamma   90.00
#
_symmetry.space_group_name_H-M   'P 1'
#
loop_
_entity.id
_entity.type
_entity.pdbx_description
1 polymer ?
#
loop_
_entity_poly.entity_id
_entity_poly.type
_entity_poly.pdbx_seq_one_letter_code
_entity_poly.pdbx_strand_id
1 'polypeptide(L)' 'MMRPRLRIYTGEEHEAALSDEPRVTISFGEFSRIVIDASEYDRTWLSDFEGETLQIPEDLYEVLAAYRRLRPGA' A
#
# COMPACT_ATOMS: atom_id res chain seq x y z
N MET A 1 -7.84 34.20 14.06
CA MET A 1 -9.27 34.13 13.65
C MET A 1 -9.45 32.93 12.74
N MET A 2 -10.28 31.95 13.12
CA MET A 2 -10.55 30.75 12.31
C MET A 2 -11.69 31.05 11.34
N ARG A 3 -11.47 30.88 10.03
CA ARG A 3 -12.51 31.04 9.00
C ARG A 3 -13.21 29.68 8.80
N PRO A 4 -14.50 29.53 9.13
CA PRO A 4 -15.21 28.29 8.86
C PRO A 4 -15.39 28.14 7.34
N ARG A 5 -14.99 26.98 6.80
CA ARG A 5 -15.17 26.63 5.38
C ARG A 5 -16.28 25.59 5.28
N LEU A 6 -17.40 25.98 4.69
CA LEU A 6 -18.48 25.05 4.36
C LEU A 6 -18.04 24.20 3.16
N ARG A 7 -18.22 22.87 3.24
CA ARG A 7 -18.00 21.94 2.14
C ARG A 7 -19.36 21.44 1.68
N ILE A 8 -19.65 21.63 0.39
CA ILE A 8 -20.91 21.20 -0.22
C ILE A 8 -20.79 19.70 -0.50
N TYR A 9 -21.76 18.91 -0.04
CA TYR A 9 -21.81 17.47 -0.25
C TYR A 9 -22.72 17.17 -1.46
N THR A 10 -22.12 16.78 -2.58
CA THR A 10 -22.83 16.23 -3.75
C THR A 10 -22.80 14.71 -3.64
N GLY A 11 -23.98 14.10 -3.47
CA GLY A 11 -24.16 12.68 -3.10
C GLY A 11 -23.78 11.63 -4.15
N GLU A 12 -22.77 11.87 -4.98
CA GLU A 12 -22.25 10.91 -5.97
C GLU A 12 -20.94 10.23 -5.51
N GLU A 13 -20.43 10.54 -4.32
CA GLU A 13 -19.16 10.00 -3.78
C GLU A 13 -19.35 8.72 -2.93
N HIS A 14 -20.40 7.94 -3.18
CA HIS A 14 -20.80 6.81 -2.31
C HIS A 14 -19.93 5.54 -2.43
N GLU A 15 -18.84 5.56 -3.22
CA GLU A 15 -17.88 4.44 -3.30
C GLU A 15 -16.49 4.76 -2.71
N ALA A 16 -16.18 6.03 -2.42
CA ALA A 16 -14.86 6.45 -1.92
C ALA A 16 -14.80 6.60 -0.38
N ALA A 17 -15.83 6.17 0.34
CA ALA A 17 -15.96 6.35 1.79
C ALA A 17 -15.60 5.08 2.61
N LEU A 18 -14.55 4.36 2.21
CA LEU A 18 -14.00 3.25 3.00
C LEU A 18 -12.56 3.60 3.44
N SER A 19 -12.47 4.12 4.67
CA SER A 19 -11.28 4.53 5.43
C SER A 19 -10.62 5.87 5.02
N ASP A 20 -10.90 6.92 5.81
CA ASP A 20 -10.15 8.21 5.81
C ASP A 20 -8.85 8.04 6.62
N GLU A 21 -8.18 6.90 6.44
CA GLU A 21 -6.86 6.69 7.03
C GLU A 21 -5.83 7.47 6.21
N PRO A 22 -4.87 8.14 6.87
CA PRO A 22 -3.83 8.88 6.17
C PRO A 22 -2.99 7.92 5.33
N ARG A 23 -3.14 7.99 4.00
CA ARG A 23 -2.35 7.23 3.03
C ARG A 23 -1.23 8.09 2.46
N VAL A 24 -0.06 7.47 2.28
CA VAL A 24 1.10 8.07 1.63
C VAL A 24 1.43 7.26 0.39
N THR A 25 1.65 7.94 -0.74
CA THR A 25 2.10 7.31 -1.99
C THR A 25 3.61 7.43 -2.10
N ILE A 26 4.29 6.29 -2.27
CA ILE A 26 5.73 6.21 -2.54
C ILE A 26 5.99 5.43 -3.82
N SER A 27 7.20 5.56 -4.39
CA SER A 27 7.58 4.78 -5.56
C SER A 27 7.80 3.30 -5.21
N PHE A 28 7.55 2.39 -6.15
CA PHE A 28 7.85 0.96 -5.94
C PHE A 28 9.33 0.72 -5.60
N GLY A 29 10.24 1.50 -6.20
CA GLY A 29 11.68 1.41 -5.91
C GLY A 29 12.05 1.88 -4.50
N GLU A 30 11.32 2.84 -3.95
CA GLU A 30 11.48 3.27 -2.55
C GLU A 30 10.95 2.21 -1.59
N PHE A 31 9.73 1.72 -1.84
CA PHE A 31 9.13 0.63 -1.06
C PHE A 31 10.02 -0.62 -1.03
N SER A 32 10.49 -1.08 -2.19
CA SER A 32 11.31 -2.29 -2.29
C SER A 32 12.62 -2.17 -1.53
N ARG A 33 13.31 -1.02 -1.59
CA ARG A 33 14.53 -0.78 -0.82
C ARG A 33 14.29 -0.85 0.69
N ILE A 34 13.20 -0.23 1.18
CA ILE A 34 12.85 -0.26 2.60
C ILE A 34 12.56 -1.68 3.09
N VAL A 35 11.77 -2.44 2.33
CA VAL A 35 11.40 -3.81 2.70
C VAL A 35 12.61 -4.75 2.65
N ILE A 36 13.50 -4.61 1.66
CA ILE A 36 14.73 -5.40 1.57
C ILE A 36 15.64 -5.11 2.77
N ASP A 37 15.91 -3.83 3.07
CA ASP A 37 16.72 -3.44 4.24
C ASP A 37 16.11 -3.97 5.54
N ALA A 38 14.80 -3.79 5.72
CA ALA A 38 14.11 -4.26 6.91
C ALA A 38 14.16 -5.79 7.06
N SER A 39 14.09 -6.53 5.95
CA SER A 39 14.23 -7.99 5.95
C SER A 39 15.67 -8.45 6.19
N GLU A 40 16.67 -7.77 5.66
CA GLU A 40 18.09 -8.10 5.86
C GLU A 40 18.54 -7.88 7.31
N TYR A 41 17.91 -6.94 8.02
CA TYR A 41 18.22 -6.58 9.40
C TYR A 41 17.19 -7.11 10.41
N ASP A 42 16.36 -8.11 10.05
CA ASP A 42 15.34 -8.73 10.90
C ASP A 42 14.49 -7.72 11.69
N ARG A 43 14.04 -6.65 11.02
CA ARG A 43 13.24 -5.61 11.65
C ARG A 43 11.84 -6.15 11.96
N THR A 44 11.49 -6.15 13.24
CA THR A 44 10.24 -6.77 13.75
C THR A 44 8.97 -6.15 13.19
N TRP A 45 9.01 -4.88 12.76
CA TRP A 45 7.82 -4.18 12.27
C TRP A 45 7.25 -4.80 11.00
N LEU A 46 8.03 -5.52 10.18
CA LEU A 46 7.52 -6.15 8.96
C LEU A 46 6.41 -7.17 9.27
N SER A 47 6.57 -7.94 10.34
CA SER A 47 5.56 -8.94 10.76
C SER A 47 4.27 -8.29 11.25
N ASP A 48 4.30 -7.03 11.69
CA ASP A 48 3.09 -6.29 12.08
C ASP A 48 2.16 -6.07 10.88
N PHE A 49 2.65 -6.18 9.64
CA PHE A 49 1.89 -5.98 8.40
C PHE A 49 1.58 -7.27 7.63
N GLU A 50 1.88 -8.46 8.17
CA GLU A 50 1.68 -9.74 7.46
C GLU A 50 0.22 -10.00 7.04
N GLY A 51 -0.76 -9.50 7.81
CA GLY A 51 -2.19 -9.65 7.52
C GLY A 51 -2.78 -8.56 6.63
N GLU A 52 -1.99 -7.53 6.28
CA GLU A 52 -2.48 -6.34 5.58
C GLU A 52 -2.58 -6.56 4.08
N THR A 53 -3.55 -5.88 3.45
CA THR A 53 -3.74 -5.94 1.99
C THR A 53 -3.15 -4.70 1.33
N LEU A 54 -2.29 -4.90 0.33
CA LEU A 54 -1.71 -3.82 -0.47
C LEU A 54 -2.45 -3.68 -1.81
N GLN A 55 -2.80 -2.45 -2.17
CA GLN A 55 -3.28 -2.13 -3.51
C GLN A 55 -2.08 -1.84 -4.41
N ILE A 56 -1.89 -2.65 -5.45
CA ILE A 56 -0.83 -2.48 -6.45
C ILE A 56 -1.43 -2.46 -7.86
N PRO A 57 -0.74 -1.86 -8.84
CA PRO A 57 -1.11 -1.99 -10.26
C PRO A 57 -1.20 -3.46 -10.68
N GLU A 58 -2.17 -3.76 -11.55
CA GLU A 58 -2.43 -5.13 -12.03
C GLU A 58 -1.24 -5.72 -12.78
N ASP A 59 -0.60 -4.93 -13.66
CA ASP A 59 0.59 -5.32 -14.42
C ASP A 59 1.78 -5.69 -13.50
N LEU A 60 1.97 -4.96 -12.41
CA LEU A 60 2.97 -5.29 -11.39
C LEU A 60 2.63 -6.61 -10.70
N TYR A 61 1.36 -6.83 -10.33
CA TYR A 61 0.94 -8.09 -9.73
C TYR A 61 1.21 -9.28 -10.65
N GLU A 62 0.92 -9.15 -11.95
CA GLU A 62 1.18 -10.21 -12.93
C GLU A 62 2.67 -10.60 -12.97
N VAL A 63 3.57 -9.62 -13.00
CA VAL A 63 5.02 -9.87 -12.98
C VAL A 63 5.44 -10.58 -11.69
N LEU A 64 4.95 -10.13 -10.53
CA LEU A 64 5.25 -10.75 -9.24
C LEU A 64 4.71 -12.19 -9.15
N ALA A 65 3.50 -12.42 -9.66
CA ALA A 65 2.88 -13.73 -9.69
C ALA A 65 3.65 -14.70 -10.62
N ALA A 66 4.07 -14.22 -11.79
CA ALA A 66 4.92 -14.98 -12.71
C ALA A 66 6.27 -15.32 -12.06
N TYR A 67 6.93 -14.35 -11.44
CA TYR A 67 8.18 -14.57 -10.71
C TYR A 67 8.04 -15.61 -9.60
N ARG A 68 6.97 -15.53 -8.80
CA ARG A 68 6.70 -16.51 -7.72
C ARG A 68 6.53 -17.93 -8.25
N ARG A 69 5.88 -18.10 -9.42
CA ARG A 69 5.72 -19.42 -10.06
C ARG A 69 7.03 -19.97 -10.61
N LEU A 70 7.95 -19.10 -11.02
CA LEU A 70 9.25 -19.48 -11.56
C LEU A 70 10.25 -19.90 -10.49
N ARG A 71 10.06 -19.50 -9.24
CA ARG A 71 10.87 -20.00 -8.13
C ARG A 71 10.50 -21.46 -7.86
N PRO A 72 11.38 -22.45 -8.14
CA PRO A 72 11.19 -23.81 -7.67
C PRO A 72 11.14 -23.74 -6.14
N GLY A 73 10.24 -24.51 -5.52
CA GLY A 73 9.85 -24.40 -4.11
C GLY A 73 10.95 -23.95 -3.16
N ALA A 74 10.65 -22.89 -2.40
CA ALA A 74 11.33 -22.58 -1.15
C ALA A 74 11.10 -23.71 -0.13
#